data_AF-A0A5J5FAN8-F1
#
_entry.id   AF-A0A5J5FAN8-F1
#
_cell.length_a   1.000
_cell.length_b   1.000
_cell.length_c   1.000
_cell.angle_alpha   90.00
_cell.angle_beta   90.00
_cell.angle_gamma   90.00
#
_symmetry.space_group_name_H-M   'P 1'
#
loop_
_entity.id
_entity.type
_entity.pdbx_description
1 polymer ?
#
loop_
_entity_poly.entity_id
_entity_poly.type
_entity_poly.pdbx_seq_one_letter_code
_entity_poly.pdbx_strand_id
1 'polypeptide(L)'
;MARKAKAAPQGDARVRMVRYFLFHPAAHTPRPLKFGTMRMLRHWTIHRAWLLFKRAERIERERELETQYNKIRDACEELAKTDTRLFRNAISKKDVGTFPIEMRIPTDTPPKKGWNYGWRRH
;
A
#
# COMPACT_ATOMS: atom_id res chain seq x y z
N MET A 1 -53.06 -4.44 -41.62
CA MET A 1 -52.64 -4.58 -40.20
C MET A 1 -51.12 -4.53 -40.12
N ALA A 2 -50.51 -3.36 -39.89
CA ALA A 2 -49.06 -3.24 -39.79
C ALA A 2 -48.60 -3.57 -38.36
N ARG A 3 -47.72 -4.57 -38.20
CA ARG A 3 -47.11 -4.94 -36.91
C ARG A 3 -46.16 -3.81 -36.46
N LYS A 4 -46.46 -3.14 -35.35
CA LYS A 4 -45.54 -2.21 -34.68
C LYS A 4 -44.28 -2.97 -34.24
N ALA A 5 -43.12 -2.49 -34.64
CA ALA A 5 -41.83 -3.00 -34.17
C ALA A 5 -41.70 -2.76 -32.65
N LYS A 6 -41.24 -3.77 -31.90
CA LYS A 6 -40.96 -3.65 -30.46
C LYS A 6 -39.80 -2.68 -30.25
N ALA A 7 -39.98 -1.71 -29.36
CA ALA A 7 -38.91 -0.82 -28.92
C ALA A 7 -37.76 -1.64 -28.30
N ALA A 8 -36.52 -1.27 -28.62
CA ALA A 8 -35.34 -1.90 -28.06
C ALA A 8 -35.40 -1.86 -26.52
N PRO A 9 -34.94 -2.92 -25.82
CA PRO A 9 -34.94 -2.92 -24.36
C PRO A 9 -34.09 -1.75 -23.86
N GLN A 10 -34.74 -0.80 -23.19
CA GLN A 10 -34.07 0.35 -22.60
C GLN A 10 -33.13 -0.17 -21.50
N GLY A 11 -31.83 -0.21 -21.81
CA GLY A 11 -30.82 -0.70 -20.87
C GLY A 11 -30.89 0.05 -19.53
N ASP A 12 -30.63 -0.68 -18.44
CA ASP A 12 -30.72 -0.20 -17.06
C ASP A 12 -30.03 1.17 -16.88
N ALA A 13 -30.77 2.13 -16.33
CA ALA A 13 -30.29 3.47 -16.05
C ALA A 13 -29.06 3.48 -15.12
N ARG A 14 -28.95 2.50 -14.22
CA ARG A 14 -27.79 2.35 -13.33
C ARG A 14 -26.53 2.01 -14.11
N VAL A 15 -26.63 1.07 -15.06
CA VAL A 15 -25.53 0.68 -15.93
C VAL A 15 -25.09 1.86 -16.79
N ARG A 16 -26.04 2.67 -17.28
CA ARG A 16 -25.75 3.90 -18.01
C ARG A 16 -25.01 4.94 -17.15
N MET A 17 -25.45 5.10 -15.90
CA MET A 17 -24.82 6.01 -14.95
C MET A 17 -23.41 5.55 -14.59
N VAL A 18 -23.21 4.25 -14.32
CA VAL A 18 -21.87 3.68 -14.08
C VAL A 18 -20.97 3.87 -15.31
N ARG A 19 -21.48 3.60 -16.52
CA ARG A 19 -20.73 3.84 -17.76
C ARG A 19 -20.39 5.31 -17.95
N TYR A 20 -21.30 6.23 -17.63
CA TYR A 20 -21.04 7.65 -17.63
C TYR A 20 -19.93 7.99 -16.62
N PHE A 21 -20.00 7.47 -15.39
CA PHE A 21 -19.00 7.75 -14.36
C PHE A 21 -17.59 7.21 -14.68
N LEU A 22 -17.51 6.04 -15.29
CA LEU A 22 -16.25 5.41 -15.69
C LEU A 22 -15.67 6.03 -16.96
N PHE A 23 -16.51 6.42 -17.91
CA PHE A 23 -16.11 6.90 -19.23
C PHE A 23 -16.76 8.24 -19.56
N HIS A 24 -16.65 9.20 -18.63
CA HIS A 24 -17.15 10.54 -18.90
C HIS A 24 -16.45 11.10 -20.14
N PRO A 25 -17.19 11.82 -21.02
CA PRO A 25 -16.59 12.41 -22.19
C PRO A 25 -15.44 13.33 -21.77
N ALA A 26 -14.36 13.35 -22.58
CA ALA A 26 -13.18 14.19 -22.38
C ALA A 26 -13.51 15.69 -22.24
N ALA A 27 -14.73 16.11 -22.61
CA ALA A 27 -15.26 17.43 -22.34
C ALA A 27 -15.36 17.77 -20.83
N HIS A 28 -15.54 16.78 -19.95
CA HIS A 28 -15.59 16.96 -18.49
C HIS A 28 -14.22 16.78 -17.81
N THR A 29 -13.21 16.25 -18.51
CA THR A 29 -11.85 16.23 -17.97
C THR A 29 -11.26 17.64 -18.03
N PRO A 30 -10.74 18.19 -16.92
CA PRO A 30 -10.17 19.52 -16.94
C PRO A 30 -8.99 19.58 -17.90
N ARG A 31 -8.83 20.73 -18.58
CA ARG A 31 -7.68 20.93 -19.47
C ARG A 31 -6.37 20.79 -18.69
N PRO A 32 -5.28 20.31 -19.33
CA PRO A 32 -3.98 20.22 -18.67
C PRO A 32 -3.55 21.56 -18.07
N LEU A 33 -2.96 21.50 -16.89
CA LEU A 33 -2.53 22.68 -16.16
C LEU A 33 -1.39 23.39 -16.89
N LYS A 34 -1.58 24.67 -17.19
CA LYS A 34 -0.55 25.53 -17.80
C LYS A 34 0.16 26.34 -16.72
N PHE A 35 1.48 26.24 -16.67
CA PHE A 35 2.30 27.01 -15.74
C PHE A 35 3.03 28.13 -16.45
N GLY A 36 3.09 29.31 -15.83
CA GLY A 36 4.07 30.35 -16.20
C GLY A 36 5.47 29.97 -15.70
N THR A 37 6.51 30.60 -16.26
CA THR A 37 7.92 30.24 -16.02
C THR A 37 8.29 30.13 -14.54
N MET A 38 8.03 31.16 -13.74
CA MET A 38 8.35 31.15 -12.30
C MET A 38 7.57 30.08 -11.52
N ARG A 39 6.35 29.75 -11.94
CA ARG A 39 5.55 28.68 -11.33
C ARG A 39 6.10 27.31 -11.71
N MET A 40 6.51 27.13 -12.96
CA MET A 40 7.13 25.88 -13.43
C MET A 40 8.44 25.61 -12.71
N LEU A 41 9.30 26.62 -12.55
CA LEU A 41 10.56 26.48 -11.81
C LEU A 41 10.32 26.07 -10.36
N ARG A 42 9.39 26.74 -9.64
CA ARG A 42 9.01 26.35 -8.27
C ARG A 42 8.48 24.92 -8.19
N HIS A 43 7.60 24.54 -9.12
CA HIS A 43 7.06 23.19 -9.18
C HIS A 43 8.18 22.16 -9.39
N TRP A 44 9.11 22.42 -10.30
CA TRP A 44 10.25 21.57 -10.58
C TRP A 44 11.18 21.41 -9.37
N THR A 45 11.50 22.52 -8.68
CA THR A 45 12.35 22.49 -7.48
C THR A 45 11.70 21.68 -6.36
N ILE A 46 10.41 21.90 -6.07
CA ILE A 46 9.67 21.15 -5.05
C ILE A 46 9.62 19.67 -5.40
N HIS A 47 9.30 19.35 -6.65
CA HIS A 47 9.23 17.98 -7.12
C HIS A 47 10.58 17.26 -7.00
N ARG A 48 11.68 17.91 -7.41
CA ARG A 48 13.02 17.34 -7.33
C ARG A 48 13.48 17.16 -5.88
N ALA A 49 13.21 18.12 -5.01
CA ALA A 49 13.49 17.99 -3.58
C ALA A 49 12.74 16.80 -2.96
N TRP A 50 11.46 16.62 -3.30
CA TRP A 50 10.67 15.46 -2.88
C TRP A 50 11.27 14.14 -3.39
N LEU A 51 11.66 14.06 -4.67
CA LEU A 51 12.28 12.84 -5.20
C LEU A 51 13.60 12.50 -4.49
N LEU A 52 14.43 13.49 -4.17
CA LEU A 52 15.66 13.29 -3.40
C LEU A 52 15.34 12.79 -1.98
N PHE A 53 14.35 13.38 -1.33
CA PHE A 53 13.88 12.94 -0.02
C PHE A 53 13.39 11.47 -0.06
N LYS A 54 12.52 11.10 -1.02
CA LYS A 54 12.05 9.70 -1.15
C LYS A 54 13.17 8.72 -1.48
N ARG A 55 14.21 9.16 -2.21
CA ARG A 55 15.41 8.36 -2.45
C ARG A 55 16.17 8.13 -1.15
N ALA A 56 16.37 9.16 -0.34
CA ALA A 56 17.02 9.04 0.97
C ALA A 56 16.25 8.09 1.89
N GLU A 57 14.93 8.27 2.04
CA GLU A 57 14.08 7.37 2.85
C GLU A 57 14.19 5.90 2.41
N ARG A 58 14.26 5.65 1.09
CA ARG A 58 14.41 4.29 0.56
C ARG A 58 15.75 3.69 0.93
N ILE A 59 16.84 4.45 0.73
CA ILE A 59 18.20 4.01 1.06
C ILE A 59 18.34 3.72 2.55
N GLU A 60 17.77 4.58 3.42
CA GLU A 60 17.77 4.36 4.86
C GLU A 60 17.03 3.06 5.23
N ARG A 61 15.83 2.85 4.68
CA ARG A 61 15.08 1.62 4.89
C ARG A 61 15.83 0.38 4.42
N GLU A 62 16.46 0.43 3.24
CA GLU A 62 17.26 -0.67 2.70
C GLU A 62 18.45 -0.99 3.62
N ARG A 63 19.17 0.03 4.12
CA ARG A 63 20.27 -0.13 5.08
C ARG A 63 19.83 -0.73 6.42
N GLU A 64 18.66 -0.30 6.93
CA GLU A 64 18.09 -0.88 8.14
C GLU A 64 17.75 -2.36 7.95
N LEU A 65 17.13 -2.72 6.82
CA LEU A 65 16.83 -4.11 6.48
C LEU A 65 18.10 -4.96 6.30
N GLU A 66 19.13 -4.42 5.65
CA GLU A 66 20.45 -5.05 5.54
C GLU A 66 21.07 -5.28 6.92
N THR A 67 20.97 -4.30 7.81
CA THR A 67 21.47 -4.41 9.18
C THR A 67 20.72 -5.50 9.95
N GLN A 68 19.39 -5.50 9.89
CA GLN A 68 18.55 -6.52 10.53
C GLN A 68 18.88 -7.93 10.01
N TYR A 69 19.02 -8.07 8.68
CA TYR A 69 19.39 -9.33 8.05
C TYR A 69 20.76 -9.82 8.52
N ASN A 70 21.79 -8.95 8.49
CA ASN A 70 23.13 -9.31 8.93
C ASN A 70 23.14 -9.76 10.39
N LYS A 71 22.40 -9.08 11.28
CA LYS A 71 22.27 -9.49 12.68
C LYS A 71 21.58 -10.84 12.84
N ILE A 72 20.51 -11.11 12.09
CA ILE A 72 19.84 -12.42 12.09
C ILE A 72 20.78 -13.51 11.59
N ARG A 73 21.53 -13.24 10.50
CA ARG A 73 22.51 -14.18 9.94
C ARG A 73 23.59 -14.52 10.96
N ASP A 74 24.24 -13.53 11.54
CA ASP A 74 25.34 -13.72 12.50
C ASP A 74 24.85 -14.53 13.72
N ALA A 75 23.64 -14.23 14.23
CA ALA A 75 23.03 -14.99 15.33
C ALA A 75 22.74 -16.45 14.96
N CYS A 76 22.24 -16.71 13.75
CA CYS A 76 22.00 -18.06 13.24
C CYS A 76 23.31 -18.84 13.03
N GLU A 77 24.39 -18.19 12.58
CA GLU A 77 25.71 -18.81 12.44
C GLU A 77 26.27 -19.24 13.79
N GLU A 78 26.16 -18.40 14.83
CA GLU A 78 26.54 -18.77 16.19
C GLU A 78 25.67 -19.90 16.76
N LEU A 79 24.36 -19.90 16.46
CA LEU A 79 23.48 -21.01 16.85
C LEU A 79 23.87 -22.33 16.16
N ALA A 80 24.28 -22.28 14.89
CA ALA A 80 24.72 -23.47 14.15
C ALA A 80 25.99 -24.10 14.74
N LYS A 81 26.91 -23.27 15.24
CA LYS A 81 28.14 -23.72 15.91
C LYS A 81 27.87 -24.36 17.27
N THR A 82 26.84 -23.88 17.97
CA THR A 82 26.52 -24.32 19.34
C THR A 82 25.58 -25.52 19.39
N ASP A 83 24.45 -25.50 18.67
CA ASP A 83 23.49 -26.61 18.61
C ASP A 83 22.81 -26.73 17.23
N THR A 84 23.18 -27.79 16.50
CA THR A 84 22.63 -28.10 15.17
C THR A 84 21.13 -28.41 15.17
N ARG A 85 20.57 -28.92 16.28
CA ARG A 85 19.13 -29.23 16.38
C ARG A 85 18.30 -27.96 16.51
N LEU A 86 18.73 -27.03 17.37
CA LEU A 86 18.06 -25.74 17.55
C LEU A 86 18.12 -24.90 16.27
N PHE A 87 19.27 -24.90 15.59
CA PHE A 87 19.43 -24.24 14.30
C PHE A 87 18.45 -24.76 13.24
N ARG A 88 18.30 -26.09 13.10
CA ARG A 88 17.32 -26.70 12.16
C ARG A 88 15.89 -26.29 12.47
N ASN A 89 15.53 -26.22 13.75
CA ASN A 89 14.20 -25.79 14.17
C ASN A 89 13.96 -24.31 13.88
N ALA A 90 14.94 -23.44 14.11
CA ALA A 90 14.82 -21.99 13.88
C ALA A 90 14.65 -21.63 12.39
N ILE A 91 15.31 -22.38 11.49
CA ILE A 91 15.21 -22.17 10.03
C ILE A 91 13.98 -22.85 9.42
N SER A 92 13.34 -23.76 10.15
CA SER A 92 12.15 -24.43 9.71
C SER A 92 11.05 -23.41 9.36
N LYS A 93 10.53 -23.47 8.14
CA LYS A 93 9.39 -22.65 7.69
C LYS A 93 8.04 -23.23 8.13
N LYS A 94 8.06 -24.23 9.01
CA LYS A 94 6.85 -24.81 9.56
C LYS A 94 6.18 -23.76 10.47
N ASP A 95 4.87 -23.56 10.30
CA ASP A 95 4.07 -22.59 11.05
C ASP A 95 4.42 -21.10 10.82
N VAL A 96 4.92 -20.74 9.63
CA VAL A 96 4.97 -19.32 9.22
C VAL A 96 3.53 -18.86 8.93
N GLY A 97 2.84 -18.45 9.99
CA GLY A 97 1.48 -17.93 9.95
C GLY A 97 1.40 -16.52 9.35
N THR A 98 0.16 -16.09 9.09
CA THR A 98 -0.14 -14.69 8.77
C THR A 98 0.00 -13.81 10.01
N PHE A 99 0.26 -12.52 9.81
CA PHE A 99 0.20 -11.54 10.89
C PHE A 99 -1.15 -11.62 11.64
N PRO A 100 -1.15 -11.55 12.98
CA PRO A 100 -2.38 -11.55 13.77
C PRO A 100 -3.30 -10.38 13.41
N ILE A 101 -4.62 -10.61 13.44
CA ILE A 101 -5.64 -9.59 13.14
C ILE A 101 -5.61 -8.39 14.09
N GLU A 102 -5.01 -8.57 15.27
CA GLU A 102 -4.84 -7.53 16.28
C GLU A 102 -3.78 -6.49 15.91
N MET A 103 -2.83 -6.84 15.01
CA MET A 103 -1.84 -5.92 14.48
C MET A 103 -2.48 -4.97 13.47
N ARG A 104 -3.13 -3.92 13.97
CA ARG A 104 -3.83 -2.92 13.16
C ARG A 104 -2.85 -1.91 12.56
N ILE A 105 -3.22 -1.39 11.38
CA ILE A 105 -2.52 -0.27 10.74
C ILE A 105 -2.69 0.97 11.62
N PRO A 106 -1.62 1.76 11.86
CA PRO A 106 -1.70 3.00 12.62
C PRO A 106 -2.72 3.99 12.02
N THR A 107 -3.48 4.66 12.88
CA THR A 107 -4.43 5.71 12.52
C THR A 107 -3.89 7.09 12.86
N ASP A 108 -4.35 8.13 12.17
CA ASP A 108 -3.90 9.52 12.39
C ASP A 108 -4.14 10.01 13.83
N THR A 109 -5.25 9.60 14.44
CA THR A 109 -5.54 9.86 15.86
C THR A 109 -5.69 8.54 16.62
N PRO A 110 -5.23 8.46 17.87
CA PRO A 110 -5.38 7.26 18.67
C PRO A 110 -6.85 7.04 19.07
N PRO A 111 -7.27 5.79 19.31
CA PRO A 111 -8.59 5.52 19.84
C PRO A 111 -8.76 6.07 21.26
N LYS A 112 -10.00 6.37 21.67
CA LYS A 112 -10.33 6.87 23.03
C LYS A 112 -9.76 5.99 24.15
N LYS A 113 -9.72 4.67 23.92
CA LYS A 113 -9.02 3.70 24.77
C LYS A 113 -7.79 3.24 23.99
N GLY A 114 -6.61 3.77 24.33
CA GLY A 114 -5.37 3.56 23.58
C GLY A 114 -4.87 2.11 23.61
N TRP A 115 -4.97 1.43 24.76
CA TRP A 115 -4.47 0.07 24.96
C TRP A 115 -5.47 -0.80 25.72
N ASN A 116 -5.52 -2.09 25.39
CA ASN A 116 -6.35 -3.07 26.10
C ASN A 116 -5.51 -3.83 27.15
N TYR A 117 -5.54 -3.35 28.40
CA TYR A 117 -4.86 -4.01 29.53
C TYR A 117 -5.52 -5.32 29.97
N GLY A 118 -6.80 -5.55 29.61
CA GLY A 118 -7.58 -6.74 29.99
C GLY A 118 -7.59 -7.83 28.93
N TRP A 119 -6.61 -7.83 28.01
CA TRP A 119 -6.57 -8.77 26.90
C TRP A 119 -6.53 -10.23 27.37
N ARG A 120 -7.38 -11.07 26.77
CA ARG A 120 -7.41 -12.53 26.99
C ARG A 120 -7.51 -13.23 25.65
N ARG A 121 -6.70 -14.27 25.47
CA ARG A 121 -6.79 -15.20 24.34
C ARG A 121 -8.03 -16.07 24.56
N HIS A 122 -9.10 -15.79 23.81
CA HIS A 122 -10.28 -16.65 23.75
C HIS A 122 -10.03 -17.85 22.84
#